data_AF-A0ABD5RRD2-F1
#
_entry.id   AF-A0ABD5RRD2-F1
#
_cell.length_a   1.000
_cell.length_b   1.000
_cell.length_c   1.000
_cell.angle_alpha   90.00
_cell.angle_beta   90.00
_cell.angle_gamma   90.00
#
_symmetry.space_group_name_H-M   'P 1'
#
loop_
_entity.id
_entity.type
_entity.pdbx_description
1 polymer ?
#
loop_
_entity_poly.entity_id
_entity_poly.type
_entity_poly.pdbx_seq_one_letter_code
_entity_poly.pdbx_strand_id
1 'polypeptide(L)'
;MSTRTPTSPDASTRTHLGSGALARRGIAAAVLGLLLTAVTRLVAVALDSSLADVQQFAWGPVVGVTLVAALGATLVYAVFDRFTDRPDRWFLVAAAAVFLVMLAPLTLGAESLDLTTNAQVGLVGLHLAAAVGIAAGILGSDRVARDRTVSR
;
A
#
# COMPACT_ATOMS: atom_id res chain seq x y z
N MET A 1 59.71 3.09 -1.99
CA MET A 1 58.60 4.04 -1.74
C MET A 1 57.41 3.57 -2.57
N SER A 2 56.57 2.71 -2.00
CA SER A 2 55.49 2.04 -2.73
C SER A 2 54.20 2.83 -2.59
N THR A 3 53.75 3.42 -3.69
CA THR A 3 52.45 4.09 -3.80
C THR A 3 51.33 3.04 -3.74
N ARG A 4 50.64 2.95 -2.61
CA ARG A 4 49.36 2.22 -2.55
C ARG A 4 48.34 3.00 -3.37
N THR A 5 47.93 2.44 -4.50
CA THR A 5 46.74 2.86 -5.22
C THR A 5 45.53 2.61 -4.31
N PRO A 6 44.72 3.61 -3.94
CA PRO A 6 43.49 3.37 -3.21
C PRO A 6 42.56 2.53 -4.09
N THR A 7 42.29 1.31 -3.65
CA THR A 7 41.23 0.48 -4.22
C THR A 7 39.94 1.27 -4.14
N SER A 8 39.35 1.59 -5.29
CA SER A 8 38.03 2.20 -5.35
C SER A 8 37.08 1.32 -4.53
N PRO A 9 36.32 1.89 -3.58
CA PRO A 9 35.36 1.11 -2.81
C PRO A 9 34.43 0.40 -3.80
N ASP A 10 34.37 -0.93 -3.68
CA ASP A 10 33.57 -1.81 -4.52
C ASP A 10 32.16 -1.25 -4.72
N ALA A 11 31.85 -0.87 -5.97
CA ALA A 11 30.56 -0.37 -6.39
C ALA A 11 29.46 -1.47 -6.45
N SER A 12 29.70 -2.65 -5.87
CA SER A 12 29.01 -3.89 -6.23
C SER A 12 28.28 -4.60 -5.09
N THR A 13 27.72 -3.87 -4.12
CA THR A 13 26.82 -4.51 -3.15
C THR A 13 25.62 -3.62 -2.79
N ARG A 14 24.85 -3.21 -3.80
CA ARG A 14 23.45 -2.83 -3.55
C ARG A 14 22.69 -4.10 -3.18
N THR A 15 22.47 -4.32 -1.89
CA THR A 15 21.72 -5.46 -1.37
C THR A 15 20.23 -5.24 -1.64
N HIS A 16 19.78 -5.63 -2.83
CA HIS A 16 18.36 -5.67 -3.16
C HIS A 16 17.59 -6.54 -2.16
N LEU A 17 16.32 -6.23 -1.94
CA LEU A 17 15.50 -7.04 -1.05
C LEU A 17 15.40 -8.47 -1.57
N GLY A 18 15.85 -9.43 -0.76
CA GLY A 18 15.66 -10.84 -1.04
C GLY A 18 14.16 -11.20 -1.08
N SER A 19 13.79 -12.20 -1.87
CA SER A 19 12.39 -12.60 -2.10
C SER A 19 11.60 -12.83 -0.79
N GLY A 20 12.25 -13.35 0.26
CA GLY A 20 11.63 -13.54 1.57
C GLY A 20 11.27 -12.24 2.30
N ALA A 21 12.06 -11.18 2.12
CA ALA A 21 11.75 -9.86 2.67
C ALA A 21 10.57 -9.23 1.93
N LEU A 22 10.53 -9.36 0.60
CA LEU A 22 9.43 -8.88 -0.22
C LEU A 22 8.12 -9.62 0.09
N ALA A 23 8.16 -10.95 0.23
CA ALA A 23 7.00 -11.76 0.61
C ALA A 23 6.44 -11.33 1.97
N ARG A 24 7.30 -11.14 2.98
CA ARG A 24 6.90 -10.62 4.29
C ARG A 24 6.22 -9.25 4.20
N ARG A 25 6.77 -8.33 3.39
CA ARG A 25 6.19 -7.01 3.16
C ARG A 25 4.81 -7.10 2.51
N GLY A 26 4.67 -7.95 1.49
CA GLY A 26 3.38 -8.16 0.82
C GLY A 26 2.32 -8.74 1.74
N ILE A 27 2.69 -9.72 2.57
CA ILE A 27 1.79 -10.29 3.60
C ILE A 27 1.40 -9.22 4.61
N ALA A 28 2.35 -8.43 5.12
CA ALA A 28 2.07 -7.34 6.05
C ALA A 28 1.13 -6.29 5.43
N ALA A 29 1.34 -5.95 4.15
CA ALA A 29 0.46 -5.06 3.39
C ALA A 29 -0.95 -5.61 3.26
N ALA A 30 -1.09 -6.88 2.89
CA ALA A 30 -2.39 -7.52 2.74
C ALA A 30 -3.15 -7.56 4.07
N VAL A 31 -2.48 -7.96 5.15
CA VAL A 31 -3.08 -8.03 6.49
C VAL A 31 -3.51 -6.63 6.96
N LEU A 32 -2.63 -5.64 6.91
CA LEU A 32 -2.97 -4.28 7.38
C LEU A 32 -4.02 -3.61 6.49
N GLY A 33 -3.95 -3.78 5.17
CA GLY A 33 -4.97 -3.32 4.24
C GLY A 33 -6.34 -3.92 4.54
N LEU A 34 -6.42 -5.24 4.73
CA LEU A 34 -7.67 -5.92 5.08
C LEU A 34 -8.22 -5.49 6.44
N LEU A 35 -7.37 -5.34 7.45
CA LEU A 35 -7.80 -4.89 8.78
C LEU A 35 -8.38 -3.48 8.73
N LEU A 36 -7.68 -2.53 8.09
CA LEU A 36 -8.13 -1.14 8.02
C LEU A 36 -9.41 -1.01 7.19
N THR A 37 -9.50 -1.70 6.06
CA THR A 37 -10.71 -1.71 5.23
C THR A 37 -11.89 -2.37 5.96
N ALA A 38 -11.66 -3.48 6.67
CA ALA A 38 -12.69 -4.13 7.49
C ALA A 38 -13.23 -3.20 8.58
N VAL A 39 -12.35 -2.54 9.34
CA VAL A 39 -12.76 -1.57 10.38
C VAL A 39 -13.53 -0.41 9.74
N THR A 40 -13.02 0.15 8.64
CA THR A 40 -13.66 1.28 7.95
C THR A 40 -15.04 0.90 7.42
N ARG A 41 -15.19 -0.31 6.85
CA ARG A 41 -16.47 -0.86 6.44
C ARG A 41 -17.45 -0.95 7.60
N LEU A 42 -17.02 -1.53 8.72
CA LEU A 42 -17.86 -1.70 9.90
C LEU A 42 -18.33 -0.35 10.45
N VAL A 43 -17.44 0.64 10.51
CA VAL A 43 -17.78 2.00 10.92
C VAL A 43 -18.77 2.65 9.95
N ALA A 44 -18.52 2.56 8.64
CA ALA A 44 -19.41 3.13 7.62
C ALA A 44 -20.83 2.54 7.71
N VAL A 45 -20.95 1.22 7.81
CA VAL A 45 -22.25 0.53 7.94
C VAL A 45 -22.93 0.82 9.29
N ALA A 46 -22.17 1.01 10.36
CA ALA A 46 -22.73 1.40 11.65
C ALA A 46 -23.31 2.83 11.64
N LEU A 47 -22.74 3.73 10.83
CA LEU A 47 -23.23 5.09 10.65
C LEU A 47 -24.41 5.17 9.67
N ASP A 48 -24.42 4.31 8.66
CA ASP A 48 -25.49 4.20 7.67
C ASP A 48 -25.67 2.73 7.25
N SER A 49 -26.69 2.09 7.81
CA SER A 49 -26.94 0.66 7.60
C SER A 49 -27.35 0.33 6.17
N SER A 50 -27.85 1.29 5.39
CA SER A 50 -28.20 1.08 3.98
C SER A 50 -26.98 0.76 3.12
N LEU A 51 -25.77 1.16 3.56
CA LEU A 51 -24.53 0.82 2.88
C LEU A 51 -24.22 -0.67 2.88
N ALA A 52 -24.84 -1.47 3.77
CA ALA A 52 -24.66 -2.91 3.77
C ALA A 52 -25.22 -3.58 2.50
N ASP A 53 -26.24 -2.97 1.88
CA ASP A 53 -26.91 -3.49 0.67
C ASP A 53 -26.23 -3.02 -0.62
N VAL A 54 -25.31 -2.06 -0.53
CA VAL A 54 -24.53 -1.56 -1.66
C VAL A 54 -23.45 -2.58 -2.01
N GLN A 55 -23.48 -3.10 -3.25
CA GLN A 55 -22.62 -4.21 -3.68
C GLN A 55 -21.12 -3.96 -3.44
N GLN A 56 -20.67 -2.72 -3.60
CA GLN A 56 -19.27 -2.32 -3.43
C GLN A 56 -18.81 -2.40 -1.97
N PHE A 57 -19.74 -2.37 -1.01
CA PHE A 57 -19.47 -2.59 0.41
C PHE A 57 -19.64 -4.07 0.80
N ALA A 58 -19.96 -4.98 -0.12
CA ALA A 58 -19.99 -6.41 0.20
C ALA A 58 -18.57 -6.91 0.52
N TRP A 59 -18.47 -7.89 1.43
CA TRP A 59 -17.18 -8.42 1.87
C TRP A 59 -16.36 -9.03 0.73
N GLY A 60 -17.01 -9.72 -0.22
CA GLY A 60 -16.33 -10.34 -1.37
C GLY A 60 -15.52 -9.31 -2.18
N PRO A 61 -16.16 -8.26 -2.72
CA PRO A 61 -15.47 -7.17 -3.40
C PRO A 61 -14.41 -6.48 -2.54
N VAL A 62 -14.72 -6.11 -1.29
CA VAL A 62 -13.76 -5.43 -0.41
C VAL A 62 -12.50 -6.25 -0.20
N VAL A 63 -12.63 -7.54 0.13
CA VAL A 63 -11.50 -8.45 0.36
C VAL A 63 -10.74 -8.69 -0.95
N GLY A 64 -11.45 -9.04 -2.02
CA GLY A 64 -10.86 -9.40 -3.31
C GLY A 64 -10.04 -8.26 -3.90
N VAL A 65 -10.60 -7.05 -3.97
CA VAL A 65 -9.91 -5.87 -4.52
C VAL A 65 -8.73 -5.47 -3.64
N THR A 66 -8.87 -5.52 -2.30
CA THR A 66 -7.78 -5.19 -1.38
C THR A 66 -6.58 -6.13 -1.55
N LEU A 67 -6.82 -7.44 -1.73
CA LEU A 67 -5.76 -8.42 -1.97
C LEU A 67 -5.05 -8.17 -3.30
N VAL A 68 -5.81 -7.92 -4.37
CA VAL A 68 -5.24 -7.59 -5.69
C VAL A 68 -4.41 -6.30 -5.61
N ALA A 69 -4.90 -5.28 -4.91
CA ALA A 69 -4.18 -4.03 -4.70
C ALA A 69 -2.90 -4.24 -3.89
N ALA A 70 -2.93 -5.04 -2.81
CA ALA A 70 -1.75 -5.34 -2.01
C ALA A 70 -0.68 -6.08 -2.82
N LEU A 71 -1.08 -7.03 -3.67
CA LEU A 71 -0.19 -7.72 -4.59
C LEU A 71 0.44 -6.76 -5.59
N GLY A 72 -0.38 -5.95 -6.28
CA GLY A 72 0.10 -4.96 -7.24
C GLY A 72 1.06 -3.94 -6.61
N ALA A 73 0.73 -3.42 -5.43
CA ALA A 73 1.57 -2.49 -4.69
C ALA A 73 2.92 -3.12 -4.30
N THR A 74 2.92 -4.39 -3.90
CA THR A 74 4.16 -5.12 -3.57
C THR A 74 5.07 -5.24 -4.78
N LEU A 75 4.50 -5.54 -5.97
CA LEU A 75 5.25 -5.61 -7.22
C LEU A 75 5.82 -4.24 -7.62
N VAL A 76 5.00 -3.18 -7.54
CA VAL A 76 5.45 -1.80 -7.81
C VAL A 76 6.58 -1.39 -6.86
N TYR A 77 6.47 -1.71 -5.58
CA TYR A 77 7.54 -1.45 -4.62
C TYR A 77 8.82 -2.22 -4.98
N ALA A 78 8.72 -3.49 -5.39
CA ALA A 78 9.88 -4.27 -5.84
C ALA A 78 10.58 -3.63 -7.05
N VAL A 79 9.81 -3.06 -7.98
CA VAL A 79 10.36 -2.30 -9.11
C VAL A 79 11.12 -1.06 -8.61
N PHE A 80 10.54 -0.28 -7.70
CA PHE A 80 11.26 0.88 -7.15
C PHE A 80 12.51 0.51 -6.36
N ASP A 81 12.48 -0.58 -5.58
CA ASP A 81 13.65 -1.12 -4.87
C ASP A 81 14.77 -1.54 -5.84
N ARG A 82 14.39 -2.01 -7.03
CA ARG A 82 15.35 -2.42 -8.06
C ARG A 82 15.98 -1.23 -8.78
N PHE A 83 15.21 -0.17 -9.05
CA PHE A 83 15.61 0.87 -10.00
C PHE A 83 15.85 2.26 -9.38
N THR A 84 15.55 2.48 -8.10
CA THR A 84 15.68 3.80 -7.47
C THR A 84 16.48 3.75 -6.17
N ASP A 85 17.19 4.84 -5.86
CA ASP A 85 17.95 4.95 -4.61
C ASP A 85 17.08 5.31 -3.40
N ARG A 86 15.80 5.65 -3.63
CA ARG A 86 14.84 6.09 -2.60
C ARG A 86 13.47 5.42 -2.82
N PRO A 87 13.38 4.08 -2.72
CA PRO A 87 12.17 3.33 -3.08
C PRO A 87 10.95 3.75 -2.27
N ASP A 88 11.10 3.97 -0.96
CA ASP A 88 10.00 4.39 -0.07
C ASP A 88 9.34 5.70 -0.53
N ARG A 89 10.15 6.68 -0.92
CA ARG A 89 9.66 8.00 -1.33
C ARG A 89 8.89 7.91 -2.65
N TRP A 90 9.45 7.20 -3.63
CA TRP A 90 8.82 7.03 -4.94
C TRP A 90 7.56 6.17 -4.87
N PHE A 91 7.58 5.12 -4.04
CA PHE A 91 6.40 4.32 -3.77
C PHE A 91 5.26 5.16 -3.17
N LEU A 92 5.55 6.00 -2.16
CA LEU A 92 4.52 6.88 -1.58
C LEU A 92 3.95 7.88 -2.59
N VAL A 93 4.81 8.47 -3.43
CA VAL A 93 4.36 9.36 -4.51
C VAL A 93 3.45 8.61 -5.48
N ALA A 94 3.84 7.41 -5.90
CA ALA A 94 3.03 6.58 -6.78
C ALA A 94 1.70 6.17 -6.14
N ALA A 95 1.71 5.75 -4.87
CA ALA A 95 0.50 5.40 -4.14
C ALA A 95 -0.46 6.58 -4.00
N ALA A 96 0.06 7.77 -3.68
CA ALA A 96 -0.73 9.00 -3.63
C ALA A 96 -1.31 9.36 -5.01
N ALA A 97 -0.52 9.25 -6.08
CA ALA A 97 -0.99 9.51 -7.43
C ALA A 97 -2.09 8.53 -7.85
N VAL A 98 -1.93 7.23 -7.60
CA VAL A 98 -2.93 6.20 -7.90
C VAL A 98 -4.23 6.46 -7.12
N PHE A 99 -4.13 6.82 -5.83
CA PHE A 99 -5.30 7.18 -5.03
C PHE A 99 -6.04 8.40 -5.61
N LEU A 100 -5.33 9.46 -5.99
CA LEU A 100 -5.92 10.65 -6.60
C LEU A 100 -6.57 10.35 -7.96
N VAL A 101 -5.95 9.51 -8.79
CA VAL A 101 -6.51 9.06 -10.07
C VAL A 101 -7.77 8.23 -9.86
N MET A 102 -7.76 7.34 -8.86
CA MET A 102 -8.94 6.54 -8.50
C MET A 102 -10.10 7.37 -7.95
N LEU A 103 -9.81 8.56 -7.41
CA LEU A 103 -10.83 9.49 -6.94
C LEU A 103 -11.57 10.19 -8.10
N ALA A 104 -10.98 10.29 -9.28
CA ALA A 104 -11.57 11.00 -10.42
C ALA A 104 -12.95 10.47 -10.85
N PRO A 105 -13.19 9.15 -10.98
CA PRO A 105 -14.54 8.62 -11.20
C PRO A 105 -15.57 9.05 -10.15
N LEU A 106 -15.16 9.20 -8.89
CA LEU A 106 -16.05 9.55 -7.78
C LEU A 106 -16.37 11.05 -7.72
N THR A 107 -15.50 11.91 -8.23
CA THR A 107 -15.67 13.38 -8.15
C THR A 107 -16.06 14.02 -9.48
N LEU A 108 -15.65 13.42 -10.61
CA LEU A 108 -15.91 13.95 -11.96
C LEU A 108 -16.95 13.13 -12.72
N GLY A 109 -17.21 11.88 -12.30
CA GLY A 109 -18.16 10.96 -12.94
C GLY A 109 -19.34 10.56 -12.05
N ALA A 110 -19.53 11.23 -10.91
CA ALA A 110 -20.45 10.83 -9.84
C ALA A 110 -21.90 10.54 -10.32
N GLU A 111 -22.41 11.33 -11.28
CA GLU A 111 -23.77 11.17 -11.82
C GLU A 111 -23.96 9.84 -12.56
N SER A 112 -22.89 9.24 -13.08
CA SER A 112 -22.97 7.98 -13.84
C SER A 112 -23.05 6.73 -12.97
N LEU A 113 -22.82 6.85 -11.66
CA LEU A 113 -22.75 5.70 -10.74
C LEU A 113 -24.01 5.50 -9.90
N ASP A 114 -24.98 6.42 -9.96
CA ASP A 114 -26.24 6.41 -9.18
C ASP A 114 -26.03 6.10 -7.68
N LEU A 115 -24.91 6.59 -7.13
CA LEU A 115 -24.56 6.39 -5.73
C LEU A 115 -24.98 7.59 -4.90
N THR A 116 -25.55 7.32 -3.72
CA THR A 116 -25.79 8.34 -2.71
C THR A 116 -24.48 9.00 -2.27
N THR A 117 -24.53 10.24 -1.80
CA THR A 117 -23.34 10.94 -1.27
C THR A 117 -22.67 10.15 -0.16
N ASN A 118 -23.44 9.50 0.72
CA ASN A 118 -22.91 8.65 1.78
C ASN A 118 -22.15 7.45 1.23
N ALA A 119 -22.68 6.78 0.20
CA ALA A 119 -22.01 5.66 -0.45
C ALA A 119 -20.70 6.09 -1.12
N GLN A 120 -20.68 7.26 -1.77
CA GLN A 120 -19.47 7.83 -2.35
C GLN A 120 -18.41 8.10 -1.28
N VAL A 121 -18.78 8.81 -0.21
CA VAL A 121 -17.86 9.12 0.90
C VAL A 121 -17.35 7.85 1.57
N GLY A 122 -18.21 6.86 1.82
CA GLY A 122 -17.81 5.58 2.38
C GLY A 122 -16.86 4.80 1.47
N LEU A 123 -17.07 4.85 0.15
CA LEU A 123 -16.15 4.25 -0.82
C LEU A 123 -14.79 4.94 -0.84
N VAL A 124 -14.76 6.28 -0.80
CA VAL A 124 -13.50 7.03 -0.66
C VAL A 124 -12.78 6.59 0.62
N GLY A 125 -13.51 6.47 1.73
CA GLY A 125 -12.99 5.98 3.01
C GLY A 125 -12.36 4.60 2.90
N LEU A 126 -13.05 3.65 2.25
CA LEU A 126 -12.52 2.30 2.03
C LEU A 126 -11.24 2.30 1.20
N HIS A 127 -11.18 3.07 0.12
CA HIS A 127 -9.98 3.15 -0.72
C HIS A 127 -8.81 3.80 0.02
N LEU A 128 -9.08 4.85 0.80
CA LEU A 128 -8.07 5.50 1.62
C LEU A 128 -7.53 4.53 2.69
N ALA A 129 -8.42 3.80 3.37
CA ALA A 129 -8.05 2.81 4.36
C ALA A 129 -7.18 1.68 3.76
N ALA A 130 -7.54 1.18 2.56
CA ALA A 130 -6.75 0.21 1.83
C ALA A 130 -5.36 0.77 1.48
N ALA A 131 -5.31 1.96 0.88
CA ALA A 131 -4.07 2.59 0.45
C ALA A 131 -3.12 2.82 1.64
N VAL A 132 -3.63 3.35 2.75
CA VAL A 132 -2.86 3.58 3.98
C VAL A 132 -2.39 2.27 4.59
N GLY A 133 -3.27 1.27 4.75
CA GLY A 133 -2.92 -0.01 5.33
C GLY A 133 -1.86 -0.78 4.53
N ILE A 134 -2.02 -0.82 3.21
CA ILE A 134 -1.06 -1.45 2.29
C ILE A 134 0.28 -0.72 2.34
N ALA A 135 0.29 0.62 2.24
CA ALA A 135 1.52 1.39 2.29
C ALA A 135 2.23 1.22 3.64
N ALA A 136 1.48 1.25 4.75
CA ALA A 136 2.02 1.03 6.08
C ALA A 136 2.62 -0.38 6.23
N GLY A 137 2.02 -1.42 5.66
CA GLY A 137 2.57 -2.77 5.71
C GLY A 137 3.86 -2.94 4.90
N ILE A 138 3.93 -2.34 3.72
CA ILE A 138 5.14 -2.36 2.88
C ILE A 138 6.30 -1.62 3.55
N LEU A 139 6.04 -0.42 4.11
CA LEU A 139 7.07 0.46 4.64
C LEU A 139 7.43 0.17 6.12
N GLY A 140 6.46 -0.27 6.92
CA GLY A 140 6.66 -0.54 8.35
C GLY A 140 7.55 -1.76 8.62
N SER A 141 7.63 -2.68 7.68
CA SER A 141 8.44 -3.90 7.76
C SER A 141 9.94 -3.65 7.91
N ASP A 142 10.43 -2.48 7.49
CA ASP A 142 11.85 -2.10 7.55
C ASP A 142 12.31 -1.59 8.90
N ARG A 143 11.41 -0.89 9.60
CA ARG A 143 11.73 -0.32 10.91
C ARG A 143 11.91 -1.42 11.94
N VAL A 144 11.04 -2.43 11.91
CA VAL A 144 11.09 -3.60 12.81
C VAL A 144 12.35 -4.45 12.60
N ALA A 145 12.91 -4.49 11.39
CA ALA A 145 14.13 -5.25 11.10
C ALA A 145 15.40 -4.52 11.59
N ARG A 146 15.46 -3.18 11.48
CA ARG A 146 16.61 -2.37 11.94
C ARG A 146 16.75 -2.36 13.46
N ASP A 147 15.66 -2.31 14.20
CA ASP A 147 15.72 -2.29 15.67
C ASP A 147 16.31 -3.59 16.25
N ARG A 148 16.08 -4.75 15.61
CA ARG A 148 16.61 -6.04 16.08
C ARG A 148 18.11 -6.21 15.90
N THR A 149 18.73 -5.44 14.99
CA THR A 149 20.17 -5.50 14.73
C THR A 149 21.00 -4.61 15.66
N VAL A 150 20.39 -3.61 16.30
CA VAL A 150 21.09 -2.67 17.21
C VAL A 150 21.15 -3.22 18.64
N SER A 151 20.30 -4.19 18.98
CA SER A 151 20.18 -4.78 20.32
C SER A 151 20.98 -6.09 20.52
N ARG A 152 21.96 -6.39 19.65
CA ARG A 152 22.89 -7.53 19.76
C ARG A 152 24.32 -7.03 19.79
#